data_AF-A0A835E7N2-F1
#
_entry.id   AF-A0A835E7N2-F1
#
_cell.length_a   1.000
_cell.length_b   1.000
_cell.length_c   1.000
_cell.angle_alpha   90.00
_cell.angle_beta   90.00
_cell.angle_gamma   90.00
#
_symmetry.space_group_name_H-M   'P 1'
#
loop_
_entity.id
_entity.type
_entity.pdbx_description
1 polymer ?
#
loop_
_entity_poly.entity_id
_entity_poly.type
_entity_poly.pdbx_seq_one_letter_code
_entity_poly.pdbx_strand_id
1 'polypeptide(L)'
;MVHRNRKRWHVDDDLPWPPYVDDDGNRGRGAKSVVSYALAGGATSDVICVSTRGRGTYCFDTASRVWSKAGDWALPFSGKVERDRELGI
;
A
#
# COMPACT_ATOMS: atom_id res chain seq x y z
N MET A 1 -5.68 35.06 15.26
CA MET A 1 -5.46 33.65 15.67
C MET A 1 -5.64 32.76 14.46
N VAL A 2 -4.58 32.10 13.97
CA VAL A 2 -4.63 31.27 12.76
C VAL A 2 -5.25 29.91 13.12
N HIS A 3 -6.43 29.63 12.59
CA HIS A 3 -7.05 28.29 12.67
C HIS A 3 -6.20 27.31 11.84
N ARG A 4 -5.38 26.50 12.51
CA ARG A 4 -4.71 25.36 11.88
C ARG A 4 -5.74 24.25 11.68
N ASN A 5 -6.30 24.20 10.48
CA ASN A 5 -7.27 23.17 10.06
C ASN A 5 -6.53 21.83 9.89
N ARG A 6 -6.35 21.08 10.99
CA ARG A 6 -5.74 19.75 10.96
C ARG A 6 -6.76 18.77 10.38
N LYS A 7 -6.71 18.54 9.07
CA LYS A 7 -7.39 17.40 8.44
C LYS A 7 -6.84 16.13 9.10
N ARG A 8 -7.59 15.56 10.04
CA ARG A 8 -7.27 14.27 10.66
C ARG A 8 -7.86 13.21 9.74
N TRP A 9 -7.00 12.39 9.17
CA TRP A 9 -7.42 11.20 8.44
C TRP A 9 -8.14 10.28 9.44
N HIS A 10 -9.39 9.94 9.16
CA HIS A 10 -10.09 8.86 9.85
C HIS A 10 -9.65 7.58 9.16
N VAL A 11 -8.76 6.83 9.80
CA VAL A 11 -8.58 5.41 9.45
C VAL A 11 -9.78 4.74 10.09
N ASP A 12 -10.74 4.28 9.29
CA ASP A 12 -11.81 3.42 9.81
C ASP A 12 -11.15 2.26 10.57
N ASP A 13 -11.60 2.01 11.81
CA ASP A 13 -11.02 1.04 12.74
C ASP A 13 -11.00 -0.42 12.20
N ASP A 14 -11.56 -0.66 11.01
CA ASP A 14 -11.73 -1.98 10.36
C ASP A 14 -10.63 -2.36 9.35
N LEU A 15 -9.71 -1.47 8.96
CA LEU A 15 -8.71 -1.85 7.96
C LEU A 15 -7.64 -2.74 8.61
N PRO A 16 -7.45 -3.99 8.14
CA PRO A 16 -6.45 -4.85 8.73
C PRO A 16 -5.05 -4.25 8.56
N TRP A 17 -4.23 -4.42 9.60
CA TRP A 17 -2.83 -4.02 9.55
C TRP A 17 -2.12 -4.70 8.39
N PRO A 18 -1.31 -3.96 7.61
CA PRO A 18 -0.53 -4.57 6.56
C PRO A 18 0.44 -5.60 7.15
N PRO A 19 0.57 -6.79 6.55
CA PRO A 19 1.31 -7.92 7.13
C PRO A 19 2.80 -7.63 7.33
N TYR A 20 3.35 -6.63 6.62
CA TYR A 20 4.73 -6.18 6.78
C TYR A 20 4.96 -5.27 7.99
N VAL A 21 3.95 -4.99 8.82
CA VAL A 21 4.08 -4.15 10.03
C VAL A 21 4.56 -4.95 11.25
N ASP A 22 4.27 -6.25 11.34
CA ASP A 22 4.50 -7.08 12.55
C ASP A 22 5.76 -7.96 12.53
N ASP A 23 6.53 -7.96 11.45
CA ASP A 23 7.77 -8.73 11.34
C ASP A 23 8.90 -7.98 12.10
N ASP A 24 8.87 -8.03 13.44
CA ASP A 24 9.79 -7.36 14.38
C ASP A 24 10.80 -8.36 14.96
N GLY A 25 11.87 -8.61 14.21
CA GLY A 25 13.15 -9.10 14.75
C GLY A 25 14.27 -8.06 14.73
N ASN A 26 14.08 -6.95 13.99
CA ASN A 26 15.13 -5.97 13.75
C ASN A 26 14.60 -4.54 13.93
N ARG A 27 14.63 -4.06 15.18
CA ARG A 27 14.35 -2.66 15.57
C ARG A 27 15.42 -1.66 15.11
N GLY A 28 16.24 -2.01 14.12
CA GLY A 28 17.15 -1.10 13.46
C GLY A 28 16.37 -0.09 12.60
N ARG A 29 16.85 1.15 12.55
CA ARG A 29 16.30 2.32 11.81
C ARG A 29 16.20 2.17 10.27
N GLY A 30 16.03 0.95 9.75
CA GLY A 30 15.69 0.65 8.35
C GLY A 30 14.28 0.07 8.18
N ALA A 31 13.49 0.04 9.24
CA ALA A 31 12.19 -0.61 9.33
C ALA A 31 11.11 0.04 8.44
N LYS A 32 10.40 -0.79 7.66
CA LYS A 32 9.03 -0.54 7.18
C LYS A 32 8.84 0.56 6.12
N SER A 33 9.84 0.82 5.27
CA SER A 33 9.66 1.78 4.16
C SER A 33 8.95 1.12 2.98
N VAL A 34 7.73 1.57 2.72
CA VAL A 34 7.08 1.42 1.41
C VAL A 34 7.92 2.20 0.40
N VAL A 35 8.42 1.51 -0.62
CA VAL A 35 9.25 2.11 -1.68
C VAL A 35 8.42 2.46 -2.92
N SER A 36 7.31 1.75 -3.12
CA SER A 36 6.44 1.95 -4.27
C SER A 36 5.06 1.40 -3.99
N TYR A 37 4.04 1.99 -4.62
CA TYR A 37 2.70 1.44 -4.60
C TYR A 37 1.96 1.76 -5.90
N ALA A 38 1.03 0.89 -6.26
CA ALA A 38 0.15 1.10 -7.40
C ALA A 38 -1.26 0.58 -7.18
N LEU A 39 -2.21 1.25 -7.83
CA LEU A 39 -3.57 0.75 -7.97
C LEU A 39 -3.62 -0.16 -9.20
N ALA A 40 -3.84 -1.44 -8.98
CA ALA A 40 -4.03 -2.46 -10.00
C ALA A 40 -5.47 -2.94 -9.91
N GLY A 41 -6.28 -2.74 -10.94
CA GLY A 41 -7.71 -3.08 -10.84
C GLY A 41 -8.50 -2.82 -12.10
N GLY A 42 -9.55 -3.62 -12.28
CA GLY A 42 -10.51 -3.54 -13.38
C GLY A 42 -11.88 -3.05 -12.91
N ALA A 43 -12.92 -3.28 -13.72
CA ALA A 43 -14.28 -2.82 -13.43
C ALA A 43 -14.92 -3.39 -12.15
N THR A 44 -14.36 -4.46 -11.58
CA THR A 44 -15.01 -5.25 -10.51
C THR A 44 -14.24 -5.35 -9.19
N SER A 45 -12.93 -5.09 -9.17
CA SER A 45 -12.14 -4.99 -7.94
C SER A 45 -10.88 -4.17 -8.17
N ASP A 46 -10.57 -3.31 -7.20
CA ASP A 46 -9.34 -2.55 -7.11
C ASP A 46 -8.42 -3.20 -6.08
N VAL A 47 -7.17 -3.44 -6.47
CA VAL A 47 -6.13 -4.01 -5.62
C VAL A 47 -5.01 -2.99 -5.50
N ILE A 48 -4.57 -2.71 -4.27
CA ILE A 48 -3.43 -1.84 -4.02
C ILE A 48 -2.21 -2.72 -3.83
N CYS A 49 -1.25 -2.64 -4.75
CA CYS A 49 0.05 -3.30 -4.63
C CYS A 49 1.03 -2.38 -3.92
N VAL A 50 1.77 -2.89 -2.94
CA VAL A 50 2.73 -2.14 -2.12
C VAL A 50 4.04 -2.92 -2.05
N SER A 51 5.11 -2.36 -2.60
CA SER A 51 6.46 -2.91 -2.40
C SER A 51 7.11 -2.32 -1.17
N THR A 52 7.73 -3.19 -0.40
CA THR A 52 8.48 -2.83 0.81
C THR A 52 9.94 -3.14 0.60
N ARG A 53 10.82 -2.25 1.08
CA ARG A 53 12.26 -2.43 0.93
C ARG A 53 12.70 -3.74 1.59
N GLY A 54 13.22 -4.67 0.80
CA GLY A 54 13.80 -5.94 1.28
C GLY A 54 12.79 -7.00 1.73
N ARG A 55 11.48 -6.82 1.49
CA ARG A 55 10.42 -7.78 1.91
C ARG A 55 9.48 -8.22 0.78
N GLY A 56 9.58 -7.58 -0.38
CA GLY A 56 8.76 -7.88 -1.55
C GLY A 56 7.48 -7.03 -1.63
N THR A 57 6.54 -7.53 -2.42
CA THR A 57 5.29 -6.85 -2.77
C THR A 57 4.09 -7.53 -2.11
N TYR A 58 3.20 -6.72 -1.54
CA TYR A 58 1.95 -7.13 -0.90
C TYR A 58 0.77 -6.47 -1.61
N CYS A 59 -0.35 -7.17 -1.71
CA CYS A 59 -1.56 -6.70 -2.35
C CYS A 59 -2.69 -6.59 -1.33
N PHE A 60 -3.38 -5.46 -1.32
CA PHE A 60 -4.60 -5.25 -0.57
C PHE A 60 -5.79 -5.24 -1.54
N ASP A 61 -6.65 -6.25 -1.45
CA ASP A 61 -7.90 -6.26 -2.21
C ASP A 61 -8.93 -5.39 -1.48
N THR A 62 -9.40 -4.34 -2.16
CA THR A 62 -10.28 -3.33 -1.54
C THR A 62 -11.72 -3.81 -1.35
N ALA A 63 -12.16 -4.81 -2.12
CA ALA A 63 -13.50 -5.38 -2.02
C ALA A 63 -13.63 -6.32 -0.81
N SER A 64 -12.68 -7.22 -0.66
CA SER A 64 -12.60 -8.18 0.46
C SER A 64 -11.93 -7.61 1.71
N ARG A 65 -11.21 -6.49 1.56
CA ARG A 65 -10.37 -5.87 2.61
C ARG A 65 -9.33 -6.82 3.17
N VAL A 66 -8.70 -7.63 2.33
CA VAL A 66 -7.70 -8.62 2.75
C VAL A 66 -6.33 -8.32 2.14
N TRP A 67 -5.29 -8.52 2.94
CA TRP A 67 -3.89 -8.48 2.48
C TRP A 67 -3.40 -9.87 2.05
N SER A 68 -2.58 -9.90 1.01
CA SER A 68 -1.85 -11.08 0.57
C SER A 68 -0.43 -10.69 0.11
N LYS A 69 0.52 -11.63 0.17
CA LYS A 69 1.87 -11.41 -0.39
C LYS A 69 1.85 -11.79 -1.87
N ALA A 70 2.21 -10.85 -2.74
CA ALA A 70 2.28 -11.08 -4.18
C ALA A 70 3.60 -11.74 -4.60
N GLY A 71 4.69 -11.48 -3.87
CA GLY A 71 5.98 -12.13 -4.07
C GLY A 71 7.16 -11.37 -3.47
N ASP A 72 8.36 -11.95 -3.57
CA ASP A 72 9.61 -11.35 -3.10
C ASP A 72 10.22 -10.32 -4.06
N TRP A 73 9.56 -10.07 -5.18
CA TRP A 73 9.95 -9.05 -6.15
C TRP A 73 9.45 -7.66 -5.74
N ALA A 74 10.09 -6.61 -6.27
CA ALA A 74 9.66 -5.23 -6.12
C ALA A 74 9.05 -4.70 -7.42
N LEU A 75 8.03 -3.85 -7.32
CA LEU A 75 7.51 -3.11 -8.47
C LEU A 75 8.66 -2.40 -9.22
N PRO A 76 8.60 -2.31 -10.57
CA PRO A 76 9.71 -1.80 -11.39
C PRO A 76 9.81 -0.26 -11.37
N PHE A 77 9.37 0.40 -10.31
CA PHE A 77 9.40 1.85 -10.12
C PHE A 77 9.45 2.21 -8.64
N SER A 78 9.86 3.44 -8.33
CA SER A 78 9.76 4.03 -7.00
C SER A 78 8.58 5.01 -6.95
N GLY A 79 7.89 5.11 -5.81
CA GLY A 79 6.76 6.03 -5.62
C GLY A 79 5.41 5.47 -6.07
N LYS A 80 4.49 6.37 -6.44
CA LYS A 80 3.09 6.05 -6.80
C LYS A 80 2.93 5.89 -8.30
N VAL A 81 2.21 4.85 -8.71
CA VAL A 81 1.65 4.73 -10.07
C VAL A 81 0.15 4.50 -9.98
N GLU A 82 -0.60 5.26 -10.75
CA GLU A 82 -2.03 5.01 -10.97
C GLU A 82 -2.22 4.73 -12.46
N ARG A 83 -2.93 3.64 -12.77
CA ARG A 83 -3.33 3.38 -14.15
C ARG A 83 -4.49 4.32 -14.48
N ASP A 84 -4.26 5.24 -15.40
CA ASP A 84 -5.32 6.04 -15.98
C ASP A 84 -6.26 5.14 -16.81
N ARG A 85 -7.55 5.12 -16.46
CA ARG A 85 -8.55 4.29 -17.15
C ARG A 85 -9.07 4.94 -18.43
N GLU A 86 -8.79 6.22 -18.69
CA GLU A 86 -9.27 6.93 -19.88
C GLU A 86 -8.45 6.59 -21.13
N LEU A 87 -7.30 5.92 -20.98
CA LEU A 87 -6.43 5.54 -22.10
C LEU A 87 -6.74 4.18 -22.76
N GLY A 88 -7.77 3.45 -22.34
CA GLY A 88 -8.39 2.38 -23.14
C GLY A 88 -7.45 1.34 -23.80
N ILE A 89 -6.35 0.95 -23.15
CA ILE A 89 -5.48 -0.15 -23.61
C ILE A 89 -5.76 -1.46 -22.87
#